data_AF-A0A1Q6VHK6-F1
#
_entry.id   AF-A0A1Q6VHK6-F1
#
_cell.length_a   1.000
_cell.length_b   1.000
_cell.length_c   1.000
_cell.angle_alpha   90.00
_cell.angle_beta   90.00
_cell.angle_gamma   90.00
#
_symmetry.space_group_name_H-M   'P 1'
#
loop_
_entity.id
_entity.type
_entity.pdbx_description
1 polymer ?
#
loop_
_entity_poly.entity_id
_entity_poly.type
_entity_poly.pdbx_seq_one_letter_code
_entity_poly.pdbx_strand_id
1 'polypeptide(L)'
;MREAWFSILQRSIEGARVLDLFAGSGALGFEALSRGAASADFVELHRFALATLKANVKTLKVDDRAAIHRADALRFAERLHPGQYDVAFADPPYAGQEAARLVAMFRLNAFARIFSIEHPAAQPIPGDDTRRYGDTAVTFIYAP
;
A
#
# COMPACT_ATOMS: atom_id res chain seq x y z
N MET A 1 -3.82 -6.46 -12.39
CA MET A 1 -3.31 -6.52 -11.01
C MET A 1 -4.06 -5.58 -10.07
N ARG A 2 -4.12 -4.27 -10.33
CA ARG A 2 -4.89 -3.30 -9.52
C ARG A 2 -6.36 -3.69 -9.32
N GLU A 3 -7.08 -4.03 -10.39
CA GLU A 3 -8.47 -4.53 -10.30
C GLU A 3 -8.62 -5.75 -9.38
N ALA A 4 -7.56 -6.56 -9.30
CA ALA A 4 -7.52 -7.77 -8.49
C ALA A 4 -7.29 -7.49 -7.00
N TRP A 5 -6.63 -6.37 -6.64
CA TRP A 5 -6.65 -5.87 -5.26
C TRP A 5 -8.03 -5.42 -4.84
N PHE A 6 -8.65 -4.61 -5.69
CA PHE A 6 -9.92 -3.98 -5.33
C PHE A 6 -11.11 -4.93 -5.39
N SER A 7 -11.02 -6.07 -6.09
CA SER A 7 -12.07 -7.09 -6.02
C SER A 7 -12.19 -7.73 -4.62
N ILE A 8 -11.07 -7.84 -3.89
CA ILE A 8 -11.04 -8.39 -2.52
C ILE A 8 -11.37 -7.28 -1.51
N LEU A 9 -10.81 -6.09 -1.73
CA LEU A 9 -10.93 -4.98 -0.78
C LEU A 9 -12.18 -4.13 -0.98
N GLN A 10 -13.08 -4.48 -1.90
CA GLN A 10 -14.18 -3.62 -2.32
C GLN A 10 -15.02 -3.08 -1.15
N ARG A 11 -15.27 -3.91 -0.13
CA ARG A 11 -16.07 -3.51 1.05
C ARG A 11 -15.28 -2.76 2.12
N SER A 12 -13.96 -2.74 2.01
CA SER A 12 -13.05 -2.18 3.02
C SER A 12 -12.47 -0.82 2.62
N ILE A 13 -12.77 -0.32 1.41
CA ILE A 13 -12.19 0.91 0.87
C ILE A 13 -13.06 2.14 1.11
N GLU A 14 -14.39 2.00 1.06
CA GLU A 14 -15.28 3.13 1.27
C GLU A 14 -15.08 3.72 2.69
N GLY A 15 -14.76 5.02 2.77
CA GLY A 15 -14.46 5.71 4.01
C GLY A 15 -13.10 5.37 4.65
N ALA A 16 -12.28 4.54 4.03
CA ALA A 16 -11.03 4.06 4.61
C ALA A 16 -9.94 5.15 4.66
N ARG A 17 -9.10 5.12 5.70
CA ARG A 17 -7.78 5.75 5.70
C ARG A 17 -6.79 4.79 5.07
N VAL A 18 -6.21 5.19 3.95
CA VAL A 18 -5.36 4.32 3.13
C VAL A 18 -3.89 4.72 3.27
N LEU A 19 -3.02 3.72 3.35
CA LEU A 19 -1.57 3.89 3.25
C LEU A 19 -1.04 3.18 2.01
N ASP A 20 -0.26 3.87 1.18
CA ASP A 20 0.41 3.33 -0.01
C ASP A 20 1.93 3.42 0.18
N LEU A 21 2.55 2.32 0.60
CA LEU A 21 3.99 2.18 0.77
C LEU A 21 4.64 1.79 -0.55
N PHE A 22 5.79 2.40 -0.87
CA PHE A 22 6.41 2.27 -2.19
C PHE A 22 5.44 2.74 -3.29
N ALA A 23 4.81 3.89 -3.04
CA ALA A 23 3.66 4.36 -3.83
C ALA A 23 3.95 4.51 -5.34
N GLY A 24 5.20 4.75 -5.74
CA GLY A 24 5.56 4.96 -7.13
C GLY A 24 4.81 6.16 -7.71
N SER A 25 3.94 5.92 -8.69
CA SER A 25 3.07 6.94 -9.29
C SER A 25 1.76 7.18 -8.51
N GLY A 26 1.52 6.45 -7.42
CA GLY A 26 0.32 6.50 -6.58
C GLY A 26 -0.85 5.69 -7.12
N ALA A 27 -0.60 4.75 -8.03
CA ALA A 27 -1.63 4.05 -8.78
C ALA A 27 -2.68 3.36 -7.90
N LEU A 28 -2.29 2.89 -6.70
CA LEU A 28 -3.13 2.14 -5.80
C LEU A 28 -3.87 3.06 -4.84
N GLY A 29 -3.18 4.00 -4.20
CA GLY A 29 -3.83 5.00 -3.36
C GLY A 29 -4.83 5.89 -4.13
N PHE A 30 -4.55 6.27 -5.38
CA PHE A 30 -5.51 7.02 -6.20
C PHE A 30 -6.74 6.21 -6.58
N GLU A 31 -6.57 4.93 -6.90
CA GLU A 31 -7.70 4.03 -7.18
C GLU A 31 -8.57 3.87 -5.92
N ALA A 32 -7.96 3.80 -4.73
CA ALA A 32 -8.70 3.77 -3.48
C ALA A 32 -9.49 5.06 -3.24
N LEU A 33 -8.89 6.24 -3.49
CA LEU A 33 -9.60 7.53 -3.42
C LEU A 33 -10.77 7.61 -4.42
N SER A 34 -10.58 7.08 -5.64
CA SER A 34 -11.65 7.00 -6.65
C SER A 34 -12.83 6.14 -6.20
N ARG A 35 -12.54 5.10 -5.40
CA ARG A 35 -13.52 4.16 -4.83
C ARG A 35 -14.10 4.60 -3.48
N GLY A 36 -13.84 5.83 -3.05
CA GLY A 36 -14.47 6.41 -1.87
C GLY A 36 -13.65 6.33 -0.59
N ALA A 37 -12.34 6.03 -0.64
CA ALA A 37 -11.48 6.21 0.52
C ALA A 37 -11.55 7.66 1.03
N ALA A 38 -11.52 7.82 2.35
CA ALA A 38 -11.56 9.12 3.01
C ALA A 38 -10.26 9.89 2.81
N SER A 39 -9.12 9.19 2.90
CA SER A 39 -7.79 9.75 2.66
C SER A 39 -6.81 8.68 2.17
N ALA A 40 -5.74 9.12 1.52
CA ALA A 40 -4.62 8.27 1.14
C ALA A 40 -3.27 8.95 1.44
N ASP A 41 -2.44 8.25 2.20
CA ASP A 41 -1.06 8.62 2.47
C ASP A 41 -0.14 7.84 1.54
N PHE A 42 0.70 8.54 0.79
CA PHE A 42 1.62 7.96 -0.19
C PHE A 42 3.05 8.11 0.31
N VAL A 43 3.78 7.01 0.44
CA VAL A 43 5.18 7.00 0.89
C VAL A 43 6.08 6.59 -0.28
N GLU A 44 6.91 7.52 -0.73
CA GLU A 44 7.81 7.31 -1.86
C GLU A 44 9.13 8.07 -1.66
N LEU A 45 10.25 7.44 -2.00
CA LEU A 45 11.59 8.01 -1.81
C LEU A 45 12.19 8.54 -3.13
N HIS A 46 11.88 7.88 -4.24
CA HIS A 46 12.50 8.10 -5.53
C HIS A 46 11.99 9.38 -6.20
N ARG A 47 12.94 10.25 -6.57
CA ARG A 47 12.64 11.61 -7.05
C ARG A 47 11.70 11.66 -8.26
N PHE A 48 11.85 10.72 -9.20
CA PHE A 48 11.07 10.71 -10.42
C PHE A 48 9.64 10.24 -10.15
N ALA A 49 9.49 9.21 -9.31
CA ALA A 49 8.20 8.72 -8.86
C ALA A 49 7.43 9.80 -8.08
N LEU A 50 8.10 10.49 -7.16
CA LEU A 50 7.53 11.64 -6.42
C LEU A 50 7.04 12.76 -7.34
N ALA A 51 7.78 13.07 -8.41
CA ALA A 51 7.36 14.09 -9.36
C ALA A 51 6.06 13.70 -10.06
N THR A 52 5.97 12.46 -10.55
CA THR A 52 4.75 11.90 -11.13
C THR A 52 3.60 11.86 -10.13
N LEU A 53 3.84 11.38 -8.92
CA LEU A 53 2.85 11.32 -7.84
C LEU A 53 2.26 12.70 -7.53
N LYS A 54 3.11 13.73 -7.37
CA LYS A 54 2.66 15.12 -7.15
C LYS A 54 1.85 15.66 -8.33
N ALA A 55 2.26 15.36 -9.56
CA ALA A 55 1.52 15.77 -10.75
C ALA A 55 0.13 15.11 -10.79
N ASN A 56 0.04 13.83 -10.40
CA ASN A 56 -1.22 13.10 -10.34
C ASN A 56 -2.16 13.66 -9.26
N VAL A 57 -1.66 13.97 -8.05
CA VAL A 57 -2.48 14.61 -6.99
C VAL A 57 -3.15 15.88 -7.53
N LYS A 58 -2.36 16.76 -8.15
CA LYS A 58 -2.85 18.03 -8.70
C LYS A 58 -3.83 17.82 -9.87
N THR A 59 -3.53 16.88 -10.75
CA THR A 59 -4.37 16.58 -11.93
C THR A 59 -5.73 16.03 -11.51
N LEU A 60 -5.74 15.16 -10.51
CA LEU A 60 -6.94 14.53 -9.97
C LEU A 60 -7.69 15.41 -8.97
N LYS A 61 -7.08 16.53 -8.52
CA LYS A 61 -7.64 17.50 -7.56
C LYS A 61 -8.05 16.82 -6.25
N VAL A 62 -7.15 15.99 -5.72
CA VAL A 62 -7.32 15.25 -4.47
C VAL A 62 -6.39 15.74 -3.37
N ASP A 63 -5.86 16.96 -3.52
CA ASP A 63 -4.90 17.57 -2.59
C ASP A 63 -5.42 17.65 -1.13
N ASP A 64 -6.74 17.67 -0.94
CA ASP A 64 -7.41 17.68 0.36
C ASP A 64 -7.50 16.31 1.04
N ARG A 65 -7.31 15.23 0.28
CA ARG A 65 -7.42 13.83 0.73
C ARG A 65 -6.15 13.01 0.48
N ALA A 66 -5.12 13.59 -0.14
CA ALA A 66 -3.86 12.94 -0.47
C ALA A 66 -2.67 13.59 0.25
N ALA A 67 -1.97 12.83 1.08
CA ALA A 67 -0.73 13.27 1.73
C ALA A 67 0.48 12.54 1.11
N ILE A 68 1.51 13.28 0.68
CA ILE A 68 2.73 12.68 0.12
C ILE A 68 3.88 12.80 1.12
N HIS A 69 4.44 11.65 1.49
CA HIS A 69 5.58 11.52 2.38
C HIS A 69 6.82 11.13 1.58
N ARG A 70 7.78 12.06 1.46
CA ARG A 70 9.10 11.74 0.91
C ARG A 70 9.95 11.01 1.97
N ALA A 71 9.79 9.70 2.05
CA ALA A 71 10.47 8.88 3.05
C ALA A 71 10.78 7.48 2.53
N ASP A 72 11.73 6.81 3.20
CA ASP A 72 11.92 5.37 3.05
C ASP A 72 10.73 4.64 3.70
N ALA A 73 10.13 3.70 2.97
CA ALA A 73 8.89 3.04 3.39
C ALA A 73 9.05 2.17 4.64
N LEU A 74 10.20 1.51 4.81
CA LEU A 74 10.48 0.73 6.03
C LEU A 74 10.60 1.66 7.23
N ARG A 75 11.40 2.73 7.12
CA ARG A 75 11.54 3.72 8.21
C ARG A 75 10.24 4.44 8.54
N PHE A 76 9.37 4.64 7.55
CA PHE A 76 8.04 5.19 7.78
C PHE A 76 7.17 4.21 8.56
N ALA A 77 7.14 2.94 8.13
CA ALA A 77 6.37 1.88 8.78
C ALA A 77 6.82 1.60 10.23
N GLU A 78 8.10 1.78 10.56
CA GLU A 78 8.64 1.63 11.92
C GLU A 78 8.03 2.62 12.93
N ARG A 79 7.54 3.76 12.44
CA ARG A 79 6.99 4.84 13.26
C ARG A 79 5.48 4.77 13.40
N LEU A 80 4.85 3.80 12.73
CA LEU A 80 3.41 3.68 12.76
C LEU A 80 2.93 3.08 14.09
N HIS A 81 1.73 3.45 14.48
CA HIS A 81 1.03 2.91 15.64
C HIS A 81 -0.06 1.94 15.19
N PRO A 82 -0.51 1.01 16.05
CA PRO A 82 -1.59 0.08 15.73
C PRO A 82 -2.86 0.83 15.29
N GLY A 83 -3.55 0.32 14.25
CA GLY A 83 -4.84 0.84 13.79
C GLY A 83 -4.82 2.27 13.22
N GLN A 84 -3.64 2.79 12.85
CA GLN A 84 -3.54 4.11 12.22
C GLN A 84 -4.21 4.20 10.85
N TYR A 85 -4.27 3.09 10.13
CA TYR A 85 -4.92 3.00 8.82
C TYR A 85 -5.97 1.89 8.83
N ASP A 86 -6.84 1.91 7.84
CA ASP A 86 -7.84 0.87 7.62
C ASP A 86 -7.33 -0.13 6.59
N VAL A 87 -6.71 0.38 5.51
CA VAL A 87 -6.10 -0.44 4.46
C VAL A 87 -4.69 0.08 4.18
N ALA A 88 -3.73 -0.84 4.10
CA ALA A 88 -2.37 -0.54 3.69
C ALA A 88 -1.93 -1.41 2.52
N PHE A 89 -1.18 -0.79 1.63
CA PHE A 89 -0.67 -1.32 0.38
C PHE A 89 0.85 -1.25 0.39
N ALA A 90 1.51 -2.25 -0.21
CA ALA A 90 2.93 -2.19 -0.51
C ALA A 90 3.28 -2.93 -1.79
N ASP A 91 4.00 -2.26 -2.69
CA ASP A 91 4.64 -2.86 -3.88
C ASP A 91 6.16 -2.60 -3.86
N PRO A 92 6.89 -3.31 -2.99
CA PRO A 92 8.32 -3.12 -2.85
C PRO A 92 9.10 -3.69 -4.04
N PRO A 93 10.33 -3.18 -4.31
CA PRO A 93 11.20 -3.75 -5.34
C PRO A 93 11.56 -5.21 -5.03
N TYR A 94 11.52 -6.08 -6.05
CA TYR A 94 11.70 -7.52 -5.90
C TYR A 94 13.11 -8.00 -5.56
N ALA A 95 14.12 -7.13 -5.69
CA ALA A 95 15.52 -7.50 -5.54
C ALA A 95 15.97 -7.64 -4.07
N GLY A 96 15.15 -7.24 -3.09
CA GLY A 96 15.51 -7.21 -1.69
C GLY A 96 14.56 -7.97 -0.77
N GLN A 97 14.61 -7.63 0.53
CA GLN A 97 13.84 -8.27 1.60
C GLN A 97 12.74 -7.35 2.16
N GLU A 98 12.49 -6.21 1.51
CA GLU A 98 11.55 -5.18 1.94
C GLU A 98 10.17 -5.77 2.19
N ALA A 99 9.71 -6.68 1.31
CA ALA A 99 8.40 -7.31 1.45
C ALA A 99 8.29 -8.15 2.73
N ALA A 100 9.26 -9.04 2.97
CA ALA A 100 9.29 -9.86 4.18
C ALA A 100 9.43 -9.00 5.45
N ARG A 101 10.21 -7.92 5.40
CA ARG A 101 10.37 -7.00 6.53
C ARG A 101 9.09 -6.25 6.86
N LEU A 102 8.39 -5.71 5.87
CA LEU A 102 7.10 -5.04 6.08
C LEU A 102 6.08 -5.98 6.72
N VAL A 103 6.04 -7.24 6.26
CA VAL A 103 5.15 -8.26 6.82
C VAL A 103 5.50 -8.55 8.29
N ALA A 104 6.79 -8.70 8.61
CA ALA A 104 7.23 -8.89 9.99
C ALA A 104 6.86 -7.70 10.87
N MET A 105 7.03 -6.47 10.38
CA MET A 105 6.65 -5.26 11.09
C MET A 105 5.15 -5.17 11.32
N PHE A 106 4.33 -5.47 10.30
CA PHE A 106 2.87 -5.50 10.43
C PHE A 106 2.41 -6.53 11.47
N ARG A 107 3.02 -7.72 11.49
CA ARG A 107 2.69 -8.77 12.47
C ARG A 107 3.04 -8.39 13.91
N LEU A 108 4.08 -7.57 14.11
CA LEU A 108 4.44 -7.04 15.43
C LEU A 108 3.60 -5.83 15.82
N ASN A 109 3.17 -5.04 14.84
CA ASN A 109 2.48 -3.78 15.00
C ASN A 109 1.49 -3.59 13.84
N ALA A 110 0.25 -4.03 14.06
CA ALA A 110 -0.80 -4.00 13.04
C ALA A 110 -1.25 -2.55 12.77
N PHE A 111 -0.48 -1.82 11.97
CA PHE A 111 -0.70 -0.41 11.65
C PHE A 111 -1.92 -0.16 10.75
N ALA A 112 -2.50 -1.23 10.18
CA ALA A 112 -3.72 -1.21 9.40
C ALA A 112 -4.64 -2.40 9.75
N ARG A 113 -5.92 -2.33 9.41
CA ARG A 113 -6.83 -3.49 9.56
C ARG A 113 -6.55 -4.57 8.52
N ILE A 114 -6.18 -4.15 7.32
CA ILE A 114 -5.80 -5.02 6.21
C ILE A 114 -4.49 -4.50 5.63
N PHE A 115 -3.50 -5.37 5.52
CA PHE A 115 -2.25 -5.07 4.82
C PHE A 115 -2.10 -6.02 3.63
N SER A 116 -1.98 -5.46 2.42
CA SER A 116 -1.71 -6.24 1.22
C SER A 116 -0.35 -5.89 0.63
N ILE A 117 0.39 -6.92 0.25
CA ILE A 117 1.75 -6.79 -0.24
C ILE A 117 1.95 -7.57 -1.53
N GLU A 118 2.56 -6.91 -2.51
CA GLU A 118 3.01 -7.53 -3.75
C GLU A 118 4.41 -8.15 -3.58
N HIS A 119 4.63 -9.30 -4.20
CA HIS A 119 5.90 -10.01 -4.18
C HIS A 119 6.02 -10.98 -5.37
N PRO A 120 7.25 -11.43 -5.72
CA PRO A 120 7.43 -12.47 -6.72
C PRO A 120 6.69 -13.75 -6.32
N ALA A 121 5.98 -14.38 -7.26
CA ALA A 121 5.28 -15.64 -7.01
C ALA A 121 6.22 -16.77 -6.58
N ALA A 122 7.48 -16.73 -7.05
CA ALA A 122 8.54 -17.67 -6.68
C ALA A 122 9.05 -17.49 -5.24
N GLN A 123 8.75 -16.35 -4.60
CA GLN A 123 9.15 -16.03 -3.22
C GLN A 123 7.89 -15.80 -2.38
N PRO A 124 7.21 -16.86 -1.93
CA PRO A 124 5.92 -16.73 -1.25
C PRO A 124 6.06 -16.04 0.10
N ILE A 125 5.12 -15.14 0.39
CA ILE A 125 4.95 -14.47 1.68
C ILE A 125 3.80 -15.14 2.43
N PRO A 126 3.97 -15.54 3.70
CA PRO A 126 2.87 -16.05 4.51
C PRO A 126 1.83 -14.96 4.83
N GLY A 127 0.57 -15.21 4.47
CA GLY A 127 -0.59 -14.39 4.83
C GLY A 127 -1.88 -15.21 4.79
N ASP A 128 -3.01 -14.52 4.84
CA ASP A 128 -4.33 -15.13 5.00
C ASP A 128 -5.01 -15.44 3.66
N ASP A 129 -4.79 -14.61 2.64
CA ASP A 129 -5.23 -14.85 1.26
C ASP A 129 -4.11 -14.45 0.30
N THR A 130 -3.77 -15.31 -0.67
CA THR A 130 -2.75 -15.03 -1.69
C THR A 130 -3.32 -15.24 -3.07
N ARG A 131 -3.15 -14.25 -3.95
CA ARG A 131 -3.55 -14.30 -5.36
C ARG A 131 -2.33 -14.21 -6.26
N ARG A 132 -2.21 -15.14 -7.20
CA ARG A 132 -1.12 -15.21 -8.17
C ARG A 132 -1.54 -14.68 -9.53
N TYR A 133 -0.68 -13.90 -10.16
CA TYR A 133 -0.86 -13.32 -11.48
C TYR A 133 0.42 -13.50 -12.30
N GLY A 134 0.58 -14.67 -12.92
CA GLY A 134 1.81 -14.98 -13.64
C GLY A 134 3.01 -15.16 -12.69
N ASP A 135 4.01 -14.31 -12.84
CA ASP A 135 5.24 -14.30 -12.04
C ASP A 135 5.14 -13.46 -10.75
N THR A 136 4.03 -12.75 -10.55
CA THR A 136 3.78 -11.95 -9.35
C THR A 136 2.66 -12.55 -8.49
N ALA A 137 2.68 -12.22 -7.21
CA ALA A 137 1.67 -12.59 -6.26
C ALA A 137 1.35 -11.43 -5.33
N VAL A 138 0.11 -11.36 -4.90
CA VAL A 138 -0.35 -10.48 -3.84
C VAL A 138 -0.73 -11.34 -2.67
N THR A 139 -0.27 -10.97 -1.48
CA THR A 139 -0.70 -11.57 -0.21
C THR A 139 -1.40 -10.53 0.66
N PHE A 140 -2.56 -10.88 1.19
CA PHE A 140 -3.35 -10.11 2.15
C PHE A 140 -3.13 -10.67 3.56
N ILE A 141 -2.96 -9.78 4.52
CA ILE A 141 -2.78 -10.08 5.93
C ILE A 141 -3.77 -9.23 6.72
N TYR A 142 -4.59 -9.87 7.55
CA TYR A 142 -5.58 -9.19 8.39
C TYR A 142 -5.03 -8.98 9.79
N ALA A 143 -5.33 -7.82 10.38
CA ALA A 143 -5.07 -7.60 11.80
C ALA A 143 -5.89 -8.60 12.65
N PRO A 144 -5.34 -9.09 13.77
CA PRO A 144 -6.04 -10.01 14.67
C PRO A 144 -7.27 -9.38 15.35
#